data_AF-A0A1J0A9F7-F1
#
_entry.id   AF-A0A1J0A9F7-F1
#
_cell.length_a   1.000
_cell.length_b   1.000
_cell.length_c   1.000
_cell.angle_alpha   90.00
_cell.angle_beta   90.00
_cell.angle_gamma   90.00
#
_symmetry.space_group_name_H-M   'P 1'
#
loop_
_entity.id
_entity.type
_entity.pdbx_description
1 polymer ?
#
loop_
_entity_poly.entity_id
_entity_poly.type
_entity_poly.pdbx_seq_one_letter_code
_entity_poly.pdbx_strand_id
1 'polypeptide(L)'
;MINSTHNTSIGFYHVNPKIPLGFLAQIKAFDCETEFSPEKYLVTSNASTNPFDYPPGFDAIHLPANTDYKVILKTHYQRLQKAISTWNLSPTPLHSLEDILAMQKRMQQAKNSHRKRIGYITQKELNRFKVDPQIAQEVGRKLRERFTRET
;
A
#
# COMPACT_ATOMS: atom_id res chain seq x y z
N MET A 1 -15.57 -8.75 0.94
CA MET A 1 -16.29 -8.60 2.21
C MET A 1 -15.31 -7.98 3.19
N ILE A 2 -15.55 -6.76 3.66
CA ILE A 2 -14.65 -6.06 4.59
C ILE A 2 -15.15 -6.36 6.01
N ASN A 3 -14.30 -6.90 6.89
CA ASN A 3 -14.63 -7.10 8.30
C ASN A 3 -13.74 -6.16 9.12
N SER A 4 -14.33 -5.23 9.87
CA SER A 4 -13.59 -4.26 10.68
C SER A 4 -13.54 -4.71 12.13
N THR A 5 -12.34 -4.90 12.68
CA THR A 5 -12.13 -4.58 14.09
C THR A 5 -12.04 -3.05 14.20
N HIS A 6 -12.42 -2.47 15.34
CA HIS A 6 -12.78 -1.04 15.50
C HIS A 6 -11.74 0.02 15.08
N ASN A 7 -10.62 -0.37 14.49
CA ASN A 7 -9.51 0.46 14.03
C ASN A 7 -8.73 -0.12 12.82
N THR A 8 -9.07 -1.32 12.33
CA THR A 8 -8.38 -1.96 11.22
C THR A 8 -9.36 -2.22 10.07
N SER A 9 -9.04 -1.69 8.90
CA SER A 9 -9.68 -2.06 7.64
C SER A 9 -9.08 -3.37 7.12
N ILE A 10 -9.93 -4.27 6.63
CA ILE A 10 -9.53 -5.54 6.03
C ILE A 10 -10.07 -5.64 4.60
N GLY A 11 -9.17 -5.56 3.62
CA GLY A 11 -9.48 -5.68 2.19
C GLY A 11 -9.23 -7.10 1.68
N PHE A 12 -10.09 -7.56 0.76
CA PHE A 12 -9.93 -8.84 0.04
C PHE A 12 -10.17 -8.62 -1.45
N TYR A 13 -9.27 -9.10 -2.30
CA TYR A 13 -9.43 -9.01 -3.74
C TYR A 13 -8.75 -10.17 -4.47
N HIS A 14 -9.26 -10.48 -5.66
CA HIS A 14 -8.61 -11.41 -6.58
C HIS A 14 -7.70 -10.60 -7.49
N VAL A 15 -6.42 -10.97 -7.53
CA VAL A 15 -5.55 -10.49 -8.61
C VAL A 15 -5.92 -11.30 -9.85
N ASN A 16 -6.48 -10.64 -10.87
CA ASN A 16 -6.74 -11.25 -12.17
C ASN A 16 -5.58 -10.91 -13.13
N PRO A 17 -4.48 -11.69 -13.15
CA PRO A 17 -3.45 -11.49 -14.16
C PRO A 17 -4.05 -11.87 -15.52
N LYS A 18 -3.86 -11.00 -16.52
CA LYS A 18 -4.31 -11.18 -17.90
C LYS A 18 -3.57 -12.34 -18.61
N ILE A 19 -3.62 -13.55 -18.07
CA ILE A 19 -3.02 -14.78 -18.62
C ILE A 19 -4.14 -15.81 -18.75
N PRO A 20 -4.29 -16.49 -19.91
CA PRO A 20 -5.41 -17.38 -20.14
C PRO A 20 -5.22 -18.74 -19.44
N LEU A 21 -6.34 -19.25 -18.95
CA LEU A 21 -6.66 -20.63 -18.55
C LEU A 21 -6.10 -21.19 -17.23
N GLY A 22 -7.04 -21.43 -16.30
CA GLY A 22 -7.12 -22.70 -15.55
C GLY A 22 -6.66 -22.69 -14.10
N PHE A 23 -5.64 -21.90 -13.74
CA PHE A 23 -4.99 -22.04 -12.42
C PHE A 23 -4.94 -20.73 -11.60
N LEU A 24 -5.38 -19.60 -12.16
CA LEU A 24 -5.17 -18.26 -11.61
C LEU A 24 -6.33 -17.72 -10.75
N ALA A 25 -7.36 -18.53 -10.51
CA ALA A 25 -8.51 -18.14 -9.68
C ALA A 25 -8.24 -18.11 -8.16
N GLN A 26 -6.99 -18.32 -7.71
CA GLN A 26 -6.72 -18.66 -6.30
C GLN A 26 -5.87 -17.68 -5.50
N ILE A 27 -5.23 -16.68 -6.11
CA ILE A 27 -4.44 -15.72 -5.33
C ILE A 27 -5.39 -14.66 -4.75
N LYS A 28 -5.80 -14.90 -3.51
CA LYS A 28 -6.51 -13.93 -2.68
C LYS A 28 -5.48 -13.00 -2.07
N ALA A 29 -5.48 -11.76 -2.53
CA ALA A 29 -4.77 -10.69 -1.86
C ALA A 29 -5.63 -10.20 -0.67
N PHE A 30 -4.94 -9.93 0.43
CA PHE A 30 -5.50 -9.60 1.71
C PHE A 30 -4.64 -8.50 2.34
N ASP A 31 -5.29 -7.39 2.65
CA ASP A 31 -4.66 -6.20 3.20
C ASP A 31 -5.30 -5.86 4.54
N CYS A 32 -4.49 -5.71 5.58
CA CYS A 32 -4.89 -5.08 6.83
C CYS A 32 -4.26 -3.70 6.93
N GLU A 33 -5.09 -2.67 7.15
CA GLU A 33 -4.69 -1.27 7.17
C GLU A 33 -5.22 -0.59 8.44
N THR A 34 -4.35 0.11 9.15
CA THR A 34 -4.69 0.91 10.33
C THR A 34 -4.11 2.31 10.19
N GLU A 35 -4.92 3.34 10.41
CA GLU A 35 -4.51 4.75 10.43
C GLU A 35 -4.23 5.23 11.85
N PHE A 36 -3.26 6.13 11.97
CA PHE A 36 -2.96 6.89 13.17
C PHE A 36 -2.85 8.37 12.78
N SER A 37 -3.38 9.26 13.63
CA SER A 37 -3.26 10.69 13.42
C SER A 37 -1.99 11.26 14.07
N PRO A 38 -1.21 12.13 13.39
CA PRO A 38 -1.39 12.58 12.00
C PRO A 38 -0.66 11.68 10.98
N GLU A 39 -1.32 11.40 9.85
CA GLU A 39 -0.79 10.80 8.60
C GLU A 39 0.17 9.59 8.75
N LYS A 40 -0.10 8.70 9.72
CA LYS A 40 0.65 7.46 9.88
C LYS A 40 -0.21 6.26 9.54
N TYR A 41 0.37 5.29 8.84
CA TYR A 41 -0.36 4.13 8.35
C TYR A 41 0.44 2.86 8.59
N LEU A 42 -0.21 1.86 9.17
CA LEU A 42 0.32 0.52 9.32
C LEU A 42 -0.37 -0.39 8.30
N VAL A 43 0.40 -1.04 7.43
CA VAL A 43 -0.12 -1.90 6.35
C VAL A 43 0.53 -3.28 6.41
N THR A 44 -0.26 -4.34 6.55
CA THR A 44 0.22 -5.74 6.42
C THR A 44 -0.52 -6.37 5.26
N SER A 45 0.21 -6.85 4.25
CA SER A 45 -0.38 -7.32 3.00
C SER A 45 0.28 -8.62 2.53
N ASN A 46 -0.43 -9.47 1.80
CA ASN A 46 0.18 -10.51 0.94
C ASN A 46 0.01 -10.19 -0.56
N ALA A 47 -0.47 -9.00 -0.90
CA ALA A 47 -0.54 -8.56 -2.28
C ALA A 47 0.86 -8.47 -2.89
N SER A 48 0.95 -8.60 -4.21
CA SER A 48 2.22 -8.46 -4.93
C SER A 48 2.94 -7.18 -4.51
N THR A 49 4.22 -7.30 -4.18
CA THR A 49 5.05 -6.18 -3.70
C THR A 49 4.96 -4.99 -4.64
N ASN A 50 4.54 -3.85 -4.10
CA ASN A 50 4.59 -2.58 -4.79
C ASN A 50 6.06 -2.25 -5.14
N PRO A 51 6.44 -2.03 -6.42
CA PRO A 51 7.81 -1.68 -6.78
C PRO A 51 8.23 -0.29 -6.28
N PHE A 52 7.25 0.50 -5.84
CA PHE A 52 7.47 1.85 -5.35
C PHE A 52 7.66 1.92 -3.82
N ASP A 53 8.53 2.82 -3.37
CA ASP A 53 8.79 3.07 -1.95
C ASP A 53 7.60 3.75 -1.27
N TYR A 54 7.29 3.39 -0.04
CA TYR A 54 6.20 4.06 0.69
C TYR A 54 6.58 5.48 1.12
N PRO A 55 5.61 6.40 1.25
CA PRO A 55 5.83 7.71 1.86
C PRO A 55 6.35 7.61 3.30
N PRO A 56 7.03 8.65 3.82
CA PRO A 56 7.25 8.78 5.25
C PRO A 56 5.94 8.64 6.04
N GLY A 57 5.98 7.97 7.19
CA GLY A 57 4.79 7.71 8.01
C GLY A 57 4.09 6.38 7.73
N PHE A 58 4.47 5.67 6.66
CA PHE A 58 3.98 4.33 6.38
C PHE A 58 4.93 3.26 6.93
N ASP A 59 4.39 2.35 7.74
CA ASP A 59 5.05 1.09 8.08
C ASP A 59 4.30 -0.04 7.36
N ALA A 60 4.88 -0.50 6.26
CA ALA A 60 4.27 -1.48 5.37
C ALA A 60 5.17 -2.69 5.19
N ILE A 61 4.59 -3.89 5.34
CA ILE A 61 5.26 -5.14 4.96
C ILE A 61 4.39 -5.94 3.98
N HIS A 62 5.06 -6.67 3.11
CA HIS A 62 4.45 -7.65 2.21
C HIS A 62 4.93 -9.04 2.59
N LEU A 63 4.00 -9.90 2.95
CA LEU A 63 4.19 -11.31 3.22
C LEU A 63 4.10 -12.11 1.90
N PRO A 64 4.61 -13.36 1.83
CA PRO A 64 4.47 -14.20 0.64
C PRO A 64 3.03 -14.30 0.16
N ALA A 65 2.82 -14.33 -1.16
CA ALA A 65 1.47 -14.29 -1.76
C ALA A 65 0.54 -15.43 -1.30
N ASN A 66 1.11 -16.58 -0.92
CA ASN A 66 0.39 -17.74 -0.41
C ASN A 66 0.18 -17.73 1.12
N THR A 67 0.48 -16.63 1.81
CA THR A 67 0.29 -16.51 3.26
C THR A 67 -1.20 -16.60 3.62
N ASP A 68 -1.54 -17.46 4.57
CA ASP A 68 -2.90 -17.59 5.09
C ASP A 68 -3.38 -16.28 5.76
N TYR A 69 -4.62 -15.88 5.49
CA TYR A 69 -5.18 -14.62 6.00
C TYR A 69 -5.17 -14.51 7.53
N LYS A 70 -5.28 -15.62 8.26
CA LYS A 70 -5.19 -15.63 9.74
C LYS A 70 -3.78 -15.27 10.20
N VAL A 71 -2.77 -15.69 9.46
CA VAL A 71 -1.37 -15.32 9.73
C VAL A 71 -1.18 -13.83 9.45
N ILE A 72 -1.75 -13.30 8.36
CA ILE A 72 -1.68 -11.86 8.05
C ILE A 72 -2.35 -11.04 9.15
N LEU A 73 -3.55 -11.44 9.57
CA LEU A 73 -4.31 -10.76 10.63
C LEU A 73 -3.56 -10.77 11.97
N LYS A 74 -3.06 -11.95 12.38
CA LYS A 74 -2.24 -12.10 13.60
C LYS A 74 -0.99 -11.21 13.55
N THR A 75 -0.31 -11.21 12.41
CA THR A 75 0.89 -10.39 12.18
C THR A 75 0.55 -8.91 12.27
N HIS A 76 -0.57 -8.48 11.67
CA HIS A 76 -1.01 -7.09 11.73
C HIS A 76 -1.28 -6.66 13.18
N TYR A 77 -1.98 -7.46 13.99
CA TYR A 77 -2.22 -7.10 15.39
C TYR A 77 -0.96 -7.03 16.25
N GLN A 78 0.01 -7.93 16.03
CA GLN A 78 1.30 -7.84 16.71
C GLN A 78 2.03 -6.54 16.33
N ARG A 79 2.02 -6.17 15.04
CA ARG A 79 2.59 -4.91 14.56
C ARG A 79 1.82 -3.70 15.09
N LEU A 80 0.50 -3.78 15.21
CA LEU A 80 -0.35 -2.73 15.75
C LEU A 80 0.02 -2.41 17.20
N GLN A 81 0.15 -3.43 18.06
CA GLN A 81 0.57 -3.23 19.45
C GLN A 81 1.96 -2.57 19.54
N LYS A 82 2.89 -3.02 18.70
CA LYS A 82 4.22 -2.39 18.61
C LYS A 82 4.13 -0.93 18.13
N ALA A 83 3.35 -0.66 17.09
CA ALA A 83 3.18 0.68 16.54
C ALA A 83 2.56 1.65 17.55
N ILE A 84 1.55 1.22 18.32
CA ILE A 84 0.95 2.01 19.41
C ILE A 84 2.03 2.44 20.41
N SER A 85 2.85 1.49 20.89
CA SER A 85 3.93 1.79 21.84
C SER A 85 5.06 2.64 21.24
N THR A 86 5.41 2.42 19.97
CA THR A 86 6.56 3.03 19.31
C THR A 86 6.26 4.45 18.84
N TRP A 87 5.06 4.67 18.31
CA TRP A 87 4.62 5.98 17.85
C TRP A 87 4.00 6.81 18.98
N ASN A 88 3.63 6.18 20.09
CA ASN A 88 2.90 6.79 21.19
C ASN A 88 1.62 7.50 20.70
N LEU A 89 0.89 6.81 19.82
CA LEU A 89 -0.34 7.28 19.19
C LEU A 89 -1.44 6.22 19.32
N SER A 90 -2.68 6.70 19.41
CA SER A 90 -3.85 5.83 19.33
C SER A 90 -4.27 5.64 17.86
N PRO A 91 -4.70 4.43 17.47
CA PRO A 91 -5.29 4.21 16.16
C PRO A 91 -6.56 5.04 15.98
N THR A 92 -6.80 5.54 14.77
CA THR A 92 -8.07 6.19 14.42
C THR A 92 -9.17 5.14 14.42
N PRO A 93 -10.27 5.35 15.16
CA PRO A 93 -11.36 4.40 15.19
C PRO A 93 -12.14 4.38 13.87
N LEU A 94 -12.63 3.20 13.49
CA LEU A 94 -13.46 2.96 12.31
C LEU A 94 -14.78 2.32 12.78
N HIS A 95 -15.88 3.05 12.65
CA HIS A 95 -17.20 2.63 13.11
C HIS A 95 -18.15 2.28 11.97
N SER A 96 -17.78 2.64 10.75
CA SER A 96 -18.62 2.52 9.56
C SER A 96 -17.81 2.20 8.31
N LEU A 97 -18.50 1.82 7.23
CA LEU A 97 -17.88 1.66 5.93
C LEU A 97 -17.38 3.01 5.39
N GLU A 98 -18.10 4.09 5.69
CA GLU A 98 -17.75 5.46 5.33
C GLU A 98 -16.41 5.86 5.94
N ASP A 99 -16.15 5.50 7.19
CA ASP A 99 -14.86 5.74 7.85
C ASP A 99 -13.72 5.01 7.13
N ILE A 100 -13.96 3.76 6.73
CA ILE A 100 -12.98 2.95 6.00
C ILE A 100 -12.65 3.60 4.65
N LEU A 101 -13.67 4.01 3.89
CA LEU A 101 -13.48 4.68 2.60
C LEU A 101 -12.78 6.03 2.77
N ALA A 102 -13.13 6.78 3.82
CA ALA A 102 -12.49 8.05 4.12
C ALA A 102 -11.01 7.86 4.49
N MET A 103 -10.69 6.84 5.30
CA MET A 103 -9.31 6.46 5.62
C MET A 103 -8.53 6.07 4.36
N GLN A 104 -9.08 5.22 3.51
CA GLN A 104 -8.44 4.81 2.26
C GLN A 104 -8.19 6.00 1.33
N LYS A 105 -9.14 6.95 1.27
CA LYS A 105 -8.98 8.19 0.51
C LYS A 105 -7.83 9.03 1.05
N ARG A 106 -7.74 9.25 2.36
CA ARG A 106 -6.62 9.98 2.99
C ARG A 106 -5.28 9.29 2.73
N MET A 107 -5.23 7.97 2.89
CA MET A 107 -4.05 7.17 2.61
C MET A 107 -3.59 7.29 1.15
N GLN A 108 -4.52 7.23 0.19
CA GLN A 108 -4.21 7.41 -1.23
C GLN A 108 -3.75 8.83 -1.54
N GLN A 109 -4.36 9.84 -0.90
CA GLN A 109 -3.94 11.23 -1.01
C GLN A 109 -2.50 11.40 -0.49
N ALA A 110 -2.15 10.84 0.66
CA ALA A 110 -0.78 10.88 1.20
C ALA A 110 0.24 10.23 0.24
N LYS A 111 -0.11 9.07 -0.35
CA LYS A 111 0.71 8.41 -1.38
C LYS A 111 0.88 9.31 -2.61
N ASN A 112 -0.19 9.89 -3.13
CA ASN A 112 -0.16 10.75 -4.32
C ASN A 112 0.63 12.04 -4.08
N SER A 113 0.44 12.70 -2.93
CA SER A 113 1.17 13.90 -2.54
C SER A 113 2.67 13.63 -2.44
N HIS A 114 3.05 12.48 -1.86
CA HIS A 114 4.45 12.08 -1.83
C HIS A 114 5.01 11.83 -3.22
N ARG A 115 4.27 11.14 -4.10
CA ARG A 115 4.68 10.93 -5.51
C ARG A 115 4.93 12.26 -6.18
N LYS A 116 3.98 13.19 -6.14
CA LYS A 116 4.15 14.53 -6.74
C LYS A 116 5.40 15.23 -6.19
N ARG A 117 5.62 15.18 -4.88
CA ARG A 117 6.78 15.79 -4.21
C ARG A 117 8.13 15.23 -4.69
N ILE A 118 8.23 13.94 -5.02
CA ILE A 118 9.49 13.32 -5.47
C ILE A 118 9.66 13.28 -6.99
N GLY A 119 8.77 13.95 -7.75
CA GLY A 119 8.79 13.87 -9.22
C GLY A 119 8.21 12.56 -9.76
N TYR A 120 7.24 11.99 -9.05
CA TYR A 120 6.45 10.78 -9.31
C TYR A 120 7.22 9.46 -9.17
N ILE A 121 8.40 9.34 -9.76
CA ILE A 121 9.23 8.14 -9.69
C ILE A 121 10.71 8.52 -9.54
N THR A 122 11.39 7.86 -8.61
CA THR A 122 12.82 8.04 -8.41
C THR A 122 13.63 7.15 -9.36
N GLN A 123 14.90 7.50 -9.59
CA GLN A 123 15.80 6.65 -10.38
C GLN A 123 16.01 5.28 -9.72
N LYS A 124 16.06 5.24 -8.38
CA LYS A 124 16.15 3.99 -7.62
C LYS A 124 14.97 3.07 -7.88
N GLU A 125 13.75 3.61 -7.93
CA GLU A 125 12.54 2.84 -8.24
C GLU A 125 12.52 2.38 -9.69
N LEU A 126 12.89 3.25 -10.64
CA LEU A 126 13.03 2.90 -12.07
C LEU A 126 13.94 1.69 -12.27
N ASN A 127 15.08 1.64 -11.58
CA ASN A 127 16.04 0.54 -11.68
C ASN A 127 15.48 -0.80 -11.19
N ARG A 128 14.39 -0.83 -10.40
CA ARG A 128 13.77 -2.07 -9.91
C ARG A 128 12.92 -2.77 -10.96
N PHE A 129 12.47 -2.06 -12.00
CA PHE A 129 11.57 -2.61 -13.01
C PHE A 129 12.26 -3.61 -13.96
N LYS A 130 13.57 -3.86 -13.82
CA LYS A 130 14.36 -4.76 -14.69
C LYS A 130 14.14 -4.50 -16.18
N VAL A 131 13.86 -3.25 -16.53
CA VAL A 131 13.75 -2.78 -17.92
C VAL A 131 15.10 -2.28 -18.40
N ASP A 132 15.24 -2.13 -19.72
CA ASP A 132 16.42 -1.51 -20.31
C ASP A 132 16.71 -0.14 -19.66
N PRO A 133 17.96 0.14 -19.24
CA PRO A 133 18.31 1.39 -18.58
C PRO A 133 17.97 2.66 -19.39
N GLN A 134 18.08 2.61 -20.72
CA GLN A 134 17.72 3.73 -21.60
C GLN A 134 16.21 3.96 -21.59
N ILE A 135 15.42 2.88 -21.59
CA ILE A 135 13.96 2.95 -21.45
C ILE A 135 13.57 3.53 -20.08
N ALA A 136 14.20 3.05 -18.99
CA ALA A 136 13.96 3.59 -17.65
C ALA A 136 14.25 5.09 -17.56
N GLN A 137 15.38 5.54 -18.11
CA GLN A 137 15.79 6.94 -18.12
C GLN A 137 14.79 7.80 -18.92
N GLU A 138 14.38 7.33 -20.09
CA GLU A 138 13.44 8.04 -20.96
C GLU A 138 12.03 8.14 -20.34
N VAL A 139 11.54 7.08 -19.72
CA VAL A 139 10.28 7.09 -18.96
C VAL A 139 10.36 8.08 -17.81
N GLY A 140 11.44 8.07 -17.04
CA GLY A 140 11.67 9.04 -15.97
C GLY A 140 11.66 10.49 -16.47
N ARG A 141 12.32 10.77 -17.60
CA ARG A 141 12.36 12.09 -18.23
C ARG A 141 10.96 12.55 -18.64
N LYS A 142 10.21 11.71 -19.37
CA LYS A 142 8.85 12.02 -19.84
C LYS A 142 7.87 12.27 -18.69
N LEU A 143 7.95 11.47 -17.62
CA LEU A 143 7.09 11.66 -16.44
C LEU A 143 7.36 13.02 -15.79
N ARG A 144 8.63 13.38 -15.59
CA ARG A 144 8.99 14.70 -15.04
C ARG A 144 8.52 15.84 -15.94
N GLU A 145 8.77 15.77 -17.24
CA GLU A 145 8.35 16.81 -18.19
C GLU A 145 6.83 17.00 -18.23
N ARG A 146 6.07 15.91 -18.23
CA ARG A 146 4.61 15.97 -18.24
C ARG A 146 4.08 16.70 -17.01
N PHE A 147 4.57 16.33 -15.83
CA PHE A 147 4.00 16.84 -14.59
C PHE A 147 4.59 18.16 -14.09
N THR A 148 5.75 18.58 -14.60
CA THR A 148 6.26 19.96 -14.42
C THR A 148 5.45 20.96 -15.25
N ARG A 149 4.81 20.54 -16.35
CA ARG A 149 3.95 21.41 -17.19
C ARG A 149 2.52 21.57 -16.66
N GLU A 150 2.11 20.74 -15.70
CA GLU A 150 0.76 20.75 -15.09
C GLU A 150 0.73 21.47 -13.72
N THR A 151 1.81 22.15 -13.34
CA THR A 151 1.94 23.01 -12.14
C THR A 151 2.17 24.45 -12.54
#